data_AF-A0A2H5V4G2-F1
#
_entry.id   AF-A0A2H5V4G2-F1
#
_cell.length_a   1.000
_cell.length_b   1.000
_cell.length_c   1.000
_cell.angle_alpha   90.00
_cell.angle_beta   90.00
_cell.angle_gamma   90.00
#
_symmetry.space_group_name_H-M   'P 1'
#
loop_
_entity.id
_entity.type
_entity.pdbx_description
1 polymer ?
#
loop_
_entity_poly.entity_id
_entity_poly.type
_entity_poly.pdbx_seq_one_letter_code
_entity_poly.pdbx_strand_id
1 'polypeptide(L)'
;MEEEGIGTDATRAEYPSIIVSRGYAERSGGRYAPLPLGRALIEALKGVEKRLVTPETRRTVEEYMGRIERGEVSMGIALRDSIATYRELLERCASSIDVIAHRLATATEDRRVIQKNRAGRRNG
;
A
#
# COMPACT_ATOMS: atom_id res chain seq x y z
N MET A 1 3.13 -11.91 5.04
CA MET A 1 3.81 -11.60 3.76
C MET A 1 4.31 -12.87 3.12
N GLU A 2 5.09 -13.68 3.84
CA GLU A 2 5.52 -15.01 3.39
C GLU A 2 4.35 -15.95 3.07
N GLU A 3 3.41 -16.13 4.01
CA GLU A 3 2.18 -16.92 3.79
C GLU A 3 1.35 -16.45 2.59
N GLU A 4 1.42 -15.16 2.26
CA GLU A 4 0.69 -14.56 1.16
C GLU A 4 1.50 -14.53 -0.15
N GLY A 5 2.72 -15.06 -0.17
CA GLY A 5 3.58 -15.07 -1.36
C GLY A 5 3.97 -13.67 -1.86
N ILE A 6 4.12 -12.70 -0.96
CA ILE A 6 4.55 -11.33 -1.31
C ILE A 6 5.96 -11.05 -0.82
N GLY A 7 6.76 -10.54 -1.75
CA GLY A 7 8.15 -10.19 -1.51
C GLY A 7 9.02 -11.44 -1.40
N THR A 8 10.28 -11.25 -1.71
CA THR A 8 11.36 -12.17 -1.40
C THR A 8 11.89 -11.93 0.03
N ASP A 9 12.67 -12.86 0.58
CA ASP A 9 13.22 -12.74 1.95
C ASP A 9 13.94 -11.39 2.19
N ALA A 10 14.61 -10.86 1.17
CA ALA A 10 15.26 -9.54 1.23
C ALA A 10 14.25 -8.38 1.31
N THR A 11 13.22 -8.37 0.46
CA THR A 11 12.28 -7.24 0.36
C THR A 11 11.24 -7.18 1.49
N ARG A 12 10.92 -8.33 2.11
CA ARG A 12 9.94 -8.39 3.21
C ARG A 12 10.36 -7.57 4.43
N ALA A 13 11.66 -7.55 4.75
CA ALA A 13 12.20 -6.80 5.88
C ALA A 13 12.12 -5.27 5.69
N GLU A 14 12.08 -4.81 4.44
CA GLU A 14 12.09 -3.38 4.11
C GLU A 14 10.70 -2.74 4.22
N TYR A 15 9.62 -3.48 3.88
CA TYR A 15 8.27 -2.92 3.84
C TYR A 15 7.79 -2.27 5.16
N PRO A 16 8.01 -2.87 6.36
CA PRO A 16 7.62 -2.23 7.61
C PRO A 16 8.31 -0.87 7.83
N SER A 17 9.59 -0.78 7.49
CA SER A 17 10.37 0.46 7.61
C SER A 17 9.86 1.53 6.63
N ILE A 18 9.51 1.14 5.40
CA ILE A 18 8.96 2.04 4.39
C ILE A 18 7.63 2.64 4.86
N ILE A 19 6.68 1.84 5.34
CA ILE A 19 5.36 2.36 5.76
C ILE A 19 5.44 3.25 7.01
N VAL A 20 6.42 3.02 7.89
CA VAL A 20 6.68 3.90 9.04
C VAL A 20 7.32 5.21 8.60
N SER A 21 8.37 5.15 7.76
CA SER A 21 9.05 6.37 7.27
C SER A 21 8.13 7.30 6.49
N ARG A 22 7.14 6.75 5.77
CA ARG A 22 6.12 7.51 5.02
C ARG A 22 4.97 8.03 5.90
N GLY A 23 4.96 7.71 7.20
CA GLY A 23 3.91 8.15 8.13
C GLY A 23 2.56 7.48 7.92
N TYR A 24 2.53 6.26 7.36
CA TYR A 24 1.32 5.45 7.25
C TYR A 24 1.09 4.56 8.47
N ALA A 25 2.15 4.23 9.20
CA ALA A 25 2.09 3.49 10.45
C ALA A 25 3.09 4.07 11.46
N GLU A 26 2.90 3.73 12.73
CA GLU A 26 3.86 3.95 13.80
C GLU A 26 4.24 2.62 14.45
N ARG A 27 5.47 2.54 14.97
CA ARG A 27 5.92 1.40 15.76
C ARG A 27 5.79 1.75 17.25
N SER A 28 5.00 0.96 17.98
CA SER A 28 4.79 1.12 19.43
C SER A 28 4.80 -0.24 20.11
N GLY A 29 5.63 -0.42 21.14
CA GLY A 29 5.71 -1.68 21.89
C GLY A 29 6.03 -2.90 21.02
N GLY A 30 6.87 -2.74 20.00
CA GLY A 30 7.22 -3.83 19.06
C GLY A 30 6.14 -4.15 18.02
N ARG A 31 4.97 -3.49 18.06
CA ARG A 31 3.89 -3.67 17.10
C ARG A 31 3.80 -2.48 16.14
N TYR A 32 3.28 -2.72 14.94
CA TYR A 32 2.96 -1.67 13.98
C TYR A 32 1.48 -1.34 14.06
N ALA A 33 1.16 -0.06 14.27
CA ALA A 33 -0.20 0.44 14.29
C ALA A 33 -0.39 1.42 13.13
N PRO A 34 -1.44 1.29 12.30
CA PRO A 34 -1.66 2.23 11.22
C PRO A 34 -2.03 3.60 11.79
N LEU A 35 -1.57 4.67 11.13
CA LEU A 35 -1.93 6.05 11.42
C LEU A 35 -3.20 6.44 10.65
N PRO A 36 -3.89 7.55 11.00
CA PRO A 36 -5.09 8.00 10.29
C PRO A 36 -4.91 8.09 8.77
N LEU A 37 -3.78 8.64 8.31
CA LEU A 37 -3.44 8.72 6.89
C LEU A 37 -3.31 7.33 6.24
N GLY A 38 -2.63 6.39 6.91
CA GLY A 38 -2.48 5.02 6.40
C GLY A 38 -3.80 4.27 6.30
N ARG A 39 -4.68 4.41 7.32
CA ARG A 39 -6.04 3.86 7.28
C ARG A 39 -6.85 4.47 6.13
N ALA A 40 -6.84 5.79 5.99
CA ALA A 40 -7.57 6.47 4.93
C ALA A 40 -7.08 6.08 3.53
N LEU A 41 -5.76 5.91 3.35
CA LEU A 41 -5.20 5.44 2.09
C LEU A 41 -5.67 4.02 1.73
N ILE A 42 -5.66 3.10 2.69
CA ILE A 42 -6.16 1.73 2.48
C ILE A 42 -7.64 1.76 2.11
N GLU A 43 -8.48 2.46 2.88
CA GLU A 43 -9.92 2.49 2.61
C GLU A 43 -10.28 3.21 1.30
N ALA A 44 -9.55 4.27 0.94
CA ALA A 44 -9.74 4.97 -0.32
C ALA A 44 -9.41 4.06 -1.52
N LEU A 45 -8.26 3.38 -1.50
CA LEU A 45 -7.86 2.47 -2.59
C LEU A 45 -8.77 1.24 -2.66
N LYS A 46 -9.13 0.66 -1.51
CA LYS A 46 -10.08 -0.46 -1.43
C LYS A 46 -11.45 -0.12 -2.00
N GLY A 47 -11.90 1.13 -1.82
CA GLY A 47 -13.14 1.63 -2.39
C GLY A 47 -13.13 1.77 -3.91
N VAL A 48 -11.94 1.90 -4.52
CA VAL A 48 -11.76 1.92 -5.98
C VAL A 48 -11.71 0.51 -6.54
N GLU A 49 -10.82 -0.31 -5.96
CA GLU A 49 -10.60 -1.69 -6.39
C GLU A 49 -9.89 -2.46 -5.26
N LYS A 50 -10.46 -3.58 -4.84
CA LYS A 50 -9.94 -4.40 -3.75
C LYS A 50 -8.53 -4.91 -4.04
N ARG A 51 -8.23 -5.25 -5.31
CA ARG A 51 -6.90 -5.71 -5.77
C ARG A 51 -5.75 -4.74 -5.44
N LEU A 52 -6.03 -3.46 -5.22
CA LEU A 52 -5.02 -2.46 -4.86
C LEU A 52 -4.48 -2.60 -3.43
N VAL A 53 -5.24 -3.26 -2.54
CA VAL A 53 -4.88 -3.39 -1.11
C VAL A 53 -4.74 -4.84 -0.67
N THR A 54 -5.02 -5.78 -1.56
CA THR A 54 -4.95 -7.21 -1.29
C THR A 54 -3.74 -7.84 -1.96
N PRO A 55 -3.29 -9.00 -1.46
CA PRO A 55 -1.98 -9.50 -1.82
C PRO A 55 -1.88 -10.11 -3.23
N GLU A 56 -3.02 -10.42 -3.85
CA GLU A 56 -3.10 -11.27 -5.04
C GLU A 56 -2.39 -10.65 -6.24
N THR A 57 -2.58 -9.35 -6.51
CA THR A 57 -1.91 -8.70 -7.65
C THR A 57 -0.40 -8.74 -7.51
N ARG A 58 0.12 -8.60 -6.29
CA ARG A 58 1.56 -8.69 -6.07
C ARG A 58 2.04 -10.13 -6.19
N ARG A 59 1.29 -11.11 -5.66
CA ARG A 59 1.60 -12.53 -5.81
C ARG A 59 1.71 -12.95 -7.26
N THR A 60 0.81 -12.50 -8.13
CA THR A 60 0.87 -12.79 -9.58
C THR A 60 2.19 -12.34 -10.21
N VAL A 61 2.75 -11.20 -9.79
CA VAL A 61 4.06 -10.73 -10.28
C VAL A 61 5.18 -11.66 -9.79
N GLU A 62 5.17 -12.07 -8.53
CA GLU A 62 6.16 -13.02 -7.98
C GLU A 62 6.06 -14.40 -8.70
N GLU A 63 4.85 -14.87 -8.99
CA GLU A 63 4.61 -16.10 -9.76
C GLU A 63 5.18 -15.99 -11.18
N TYR A 64 5.02 -14.85 -11.86
CA TYR A 64 5.64 -14.62 -13.15
C TYR A 64 7.17 -14.70 -13.07
N MET A 65 7.79 -14.12 -12.04
CA MET A 65 9.23 -14.20 -11.85
C MET A 65 9.69 -15.66 -11.70
N GLY A 66 9.02 -16.45 -10.86
CA GLY A 66 9.34 -17.87 -10.72
C GLY A 66 9.14 -18.68 -12.01
N ARG A 67 8.11 -18.37 -12.80
CA ARG A 67 7.89 -19.02 -14.12
C ARG A 67 8.96 -18.63 -15.14
N ILE A 68 9.46 -17.40 -15.11
CA ILE A 68 10.57 -16.94 -15.96
C ILE A 68 11.85 -17.72 -15.59
N GLU A 69 12.16 -17.85 -14.30
CA GLU A 69 13.33 -18.61 -13.82
C GLU A 69 13.30 -20.07 -14.27
N ARG A 70 12.12 -20.69 -14.31
CA ARG A 70 11.93 -22.06 -14.81
C ARG A 70 11.85 -22.18 -16.33
N GLY A 71 11.90 -21.07 -17.07
CA GLY A 71 11.76 -21.06 -18.53
C GLY A 71 10.35 -21.34 -19.05
N GLU A 72 9.32 -21.26 -18.20
CA GLU A 72 7.93 -21.57 -18.53
C GLU A 72 7.19 -20.41 -19.21
N VAL A 73 7.70 -19.19 -19.07
CA VAL A 73 7.17 -17.99 -19.73
C VAL A 73 8.30 -17.04 -20.07
N SER A 74 8.20 -16.35 -21.21
CA SER A 74 9.18 -15.33 -21.56
C SER A 74 8.95 -14.05 -20.75
N MET A 75 10.03 -13.34 -20.45
CA MET A 75 9.98 -12.02 -19.79
C MET A 75 9.04 -11.07 -20.52
N GLY A 76 9.04 -11.05 -21.86
CA GLY A 76 8.19 -10.18 -22.66
C GLY A 76 6.70 -10.43 -22.46
N ILE A 77 6.28 -11.69 -22.35
CA ILE A 77 4.89 -12.07 -22.07
C ILE A 77 4.51 -11.64 -20.66
N ALA A 78 5.31 -12.02 -19.66
CA ALA A 78 5.05 -11.69 -18.26
C ALA A 78 4.97 -10.18 -18.01
N LEU A 79 5.87 -9.41 -18.63
CA LEU A 79 5.90 -7.95 -18.52
C LEU A 79 4.66 -7.32 -19.15
N ARG A 80 4.29 -7.73 -20.37
CA ARG A 80 3.11 -7.20 -21.06
C ARG A 80 1.85 -7.45 -20.25
N ASP A 81 1.67 -8.65 -19.73
CA ASP A 81 0.47 -9.03 -18.96
C ASP A 81 0.41 -8.27 -17.61
N SER A 82 1.57 -8.09 -16.97
CA SER A 82 1.69 -7.27 -15.75
C SER A 82 1.35 -5.81 -16.02
N ILE A 83 1.89 -5.21 -17.09
CA ILE A 83 1.59 -3.83 -17.49
C ILE A 83 0.11 -3.65 -17.79
N ALA A 84 -0.51 -4.58 -18.50
CA ALA A 84 -1.94 -4.52 -18.80
C ALA A 84 -2.78 -4.48 -17.51
N THR A 85 -2.44 -5.34 -16.54
CA THR A 85 -3.09 -5.37 -15.22
C THR A 85 -2.91 -4.04 -14.47
N TYR A 86 -1.68 -3.53 -14.38
CA TYR A 86 -1.42 -2.27 -13.68
C TYR A 86 -2.02 -1.05 -14.38
N ARG A 87 -2.11 -1.06 -15.71
CA ARG A 87 -2.78 0.01 -16.48
C ARG A 87 -4.26 0.09 -16.13
N GLU A 88 -4.95 -1.05 -16.12
CA GLU A 88 -6.37 -1.13 -15.73
C GLU A 88 -6.58 -0.55 -14.32
N LEU A 89 -5.74 -0.93 -13.37
CA LEU A 89 -5.80 -0.44 -11.99
C LEU A 89 -5.52 1.07 -11.90
N LEU A 90 -4.55 1.58 -12.67
CA LEU A 90 -4.23 3.00 -12.72
C LEU A 90 -5.39 3.82 -13.30
N GLU A 91 -6.02 3.35 -14.37
CA GLU A 91 -7.17 4.02 -14.99
C GLU A 91 -8.36 4.13 -14.01
N ARG A 92 -8.62 3.08 -13.22
CA ARG A 92 -9.64 3.13 -12.15
C ARG A 92 -9.30 4.16 -11.07
N CYS A 93 -8.04 4.22 -10.63
CA CYS A 93 -7.57 5.22 -9.68
C CYS A 93 -7.70 6.64 -10.22
N ALA A 94 -7.29 6.87 -11.48
CA ALA A 94 -7.38 8.16 -12.13
C ALA A 94 -8.84 8.63 -12.25
N SER A 95 -9.74 7.70 -12.59
CA SER A 95 -11.18 7.98 -12.68
C SER A 95 -11.84 8.28 -11.33
N SER A 96 -11.18 7.89 -10.23
CA SER A 96 -11.66 8.07 -8.85
C SER A 96 -10.79 9.08 -8.07
N ILE A 97 -9.97 9.88 -8.75
CA ILE A 97 -8.92 10.68 -8.11
C ILE A 97 -9.48 11.70 -7.11
N ASP A 98 -10.63 12.30 -7.42
CA ASP A 98 -11.29 13.28 -6.53
C ASP A 98 -11.79 12.62 -5.25
N VAL A 99 -12.33 11.40 -5.35
CA VAL A 99 -12.80 10.62 -4.19
C VAL A 99 -11.62 10.22 -3.30
N ILE A 100 -10.51 9.78 -3.91
CA ILE A 100 -9.28 9.45 -3.19
C ILE A 100 -8.75 10.71 -2.49
N ALA A 101 -8.62 11.82 -3.22
CA ALA A 101 -8.10 13.08 -2.70
C ALA A 101 -8.95 13.60 -1.54
N HIS A 102 -10.27 13.60 -1.67
CA HIS A 102 -11.18 14.04 -0.62
C HIS A 102 -11.02 13.22 0.66
N ARG A 103 -10.99 11.88 0.56
CA ARG A 103 -10.80 10.99 1.73
C ARG A 103 -9.47 11.23 2.43
N LEU A 104 -8.40 11.45 1.66
CA LEU A 104 -7.07 11.72 2.21
C LEU A 104 -7.01 13.10 2.87
N ALA A 105 -7.62 14.12 2.28
CA ALA A 105 -7.67 15.48 2.83
C ALA A 105 -8.29 15.48 4.24
N THR A 106 -9.47 14.89 4.39
CA THR A 106 -10.16 14.76 5.69
C THR A 106 -9.28 14.09 6.74
N ALA A 107 -8.60 12.99 6.38
CA ALA A 107 -7.73 12.28 7.31
C ALA A 107 -6.48 13.08 7.75
N THR A 108 -6.00 14.01 6.92
CA THR A 108 -4.87 14.89 7.27
C THR A 108 -5.26 16.05 8.18
N GLU A 109 -6.49 16.57 8.04
CA GLU A 109 -7.05 17.59 8.92
C GLU A 109 -7.22 17.06 10.35
N ASP A 110 -7.77 15.86 10.50
CA ASP A 110 -7.88 15.16 11.77
C ASP A 110 -6.53 15.01 12.48
N ARG A 111 -5.47 14.71 11.71
CA ARG A 111 -4.11 14.57 12.26
C ARG A 111 -3.59 15.89 12.84
N ARG A 112 -3.79 17.02 12.15
CA ARG A 112 -3.36 18.34 12.62
C ARG A 112 -4.06 18.70 13.93
N VAL A 113 -5.35 18.41 14.04
CA VAL A 113 -6.14 18.62 15.27
C VAL A 113 -5.61 17.75 16.42
N ILE A 114 -5.36 16.46 16.19
CA ILE A 114 -4.85 15.54 17.21
C ILE A 114 -3.45 15.96 17.71
N GLN A 115 -2.56 16.39 16.81
CA GLN A 115 -1.21 16.85 17.19
C GLN A 115 -1.26 18.13 18.02
N LYS A 116 -2.12 19.09 17.65
CA LYS A 116 -2.31 20.33 18.41
C LYS A 116 -2.84 20.05 19.83
N ASN A 117 -3.78 19.12 19.96
CA ASN A 117 -4.34 18.73 21.26
C ASN A 117 -3.33 18.00 22.16
N ARG A 118 -2.45 17.16 21.59
CA ARG A 118 -1.38 16.49 22.35
C ARG A 118 -0.29 17.46 22.83
N ALA A 119 0.04 18.49 22.04
CA ALA A 119 1.01 19.50 22.43
C ALA A 119 0.48 20.41 23.56
N GLY A 120 -0.80 20.77 23.54
CA GLY A 120 -1.42 21.57 24.61
C GLY A 120 -1.51 20.85 25.96
N ARG A 121 -1.63 19.52 25.96
CA ARG A 121 -1.76 18.68 27.17
C ARG A 121 -0.43 18.39 27.88
N ARG A 122 0.72 18.75 27.30
CA ARG A 122 2.06 18.61 27.91
C ARG A 122 2.54 19.90 28.59
N ASN A 123 1.82 21.02 28.42
CA ASN A 123 2.20 22.34 28.92
C ASN A 123 1.26 22.88 30.02
N GLY A 124 0.42 22.03 30.62
CA GLY A 124 -0.44 22.35 31.76
C GLY A 124 -0.50 21.19 32.72
#